data_AF-A0A960SJB0-F1
#
_entry.id   AF-A0A960SJB0-F1
#
_cell.length_a   1.000
_cell.length_b   1.000
_cell.length_c   1.000
_cell.angle_alpha   90.00
_cell.angle_beta   90.00
_cell.angle_gamma   90.00
#
_symmetry.space_group_name_H-M   'P 1'
#
loop_
_entity.id
_entity.type
_entity.pdbx_description
1 polymer ?
#
loop_
_entity_poly.entity_id
_entity_poly.type
_entity_poly.pdbx_seq_one_letter_code
_entity_poly.pdbx_strand_id
1 'polypeptide(L)'
;DAGDPHPNTYRLTLRNDRECRFLRAISTGGGAIEILNLDGFEVSLFGDCFETLLWVKENGRELAGSLRPLLNDATVLVHEAAGAQLVEVKAGGFVKDTLLASIRGRFELLAETRLHPVLPVLSRPGTQVPFTTCGEMLQHDAGRNLPLWKLGVEYEMARGDLREEEVMARMGDIVRVLRRSIAGGIAGTRYEDRVLGPQSGRFEALRQAGQLLDGGMLNRMIGYITALMEVKSSMGVIVAAPTAGACAALPGAVIAAAEEVGEGEEAMARALLAGGAIGVFIATQWTFAAELGGCQAEGGSAACMAAAALTDLAGGSLNQSVAAASLALQNMLGLICDPIANRVEAPCLGKNVMAASNALACANMALADYDPLIPLDEVIEAARQVAGQMPRELRCTALGGLSITPASQALEQRLTARKAAACGGCGAG
;
A
#
# COMPACT_ATOMS: atom_id res chain seq x y z
N ASP A 1 12.97 9.38 -20.06
CA ASP A 1 11.55 9.78 -19.91
C ASP A 1 10.90 9.57 -21.26
N ALA A 2 9.91 8.68 -21.34
CA ALA A 2 9.23 8.33 -22.59
C ALA A 2 8.06 9.30 -22.91
N GLY A 3 7.94 10.39 -22.14
CA GLY A 3 6.88 11.38 -22.30
C GLY A 3 5.52 10.89 -21.79
N ASP A 4 5.51 9.89 -20.91
CA ASP A 4 4.28 9.37 -20.33
C ASP A 4 3.71 10.35 -19.28
N PRO A 5 2.38 10.49 -19.18
CA PRO A 5 1.75 11.45 -18.29
C PRO A 5 1.91 11.08 -16.79
N HIS A 6 2.20 9.81 -16.49
CA HIS A 6 2.37 9.31 -15.13
C HIS A 6 3.78 8.73 -14.95
N PRO A 7 4.51 9.08 -13.87
CA PRO A 7 5.90 8.66 -13.68
C PRO A 7 6.06 7.13 -13.49
N ASN A 8 5.03 6.45 -12.99
CA ASN A 8 5.00 4.99 -12.84
C ASN A 8 4.39 4.25 -14.03
N THR A 9 4.50 4.81 -15.25
CA THR A 9 3.98 4.11 -16.43
C THR A 9 4.89 2.96 -16.82
N TYR A 10 4.31 1.78 -16.96
CA TYR A 10 4.97 0.58 -17.48
C TYR A 10 4.38 0.23 -18.84
N ARG A 11 5.25 -0.12 -19.79
CA ARG A 11 4.87 -0.73 -21.07
C ARG A 11 5.43 -2.15 -21.08
N LEU A 12 4.54 -3.13 -21.03
CA LEU A 12 4.90 -4.53 -20.85
C LEU A 12 4.45 -5.34 -22.07
N THR A 13 5.30 -6.28 -22.47
CA THR A 13 4.95 -7.32 -23.43
C THR A 13 4.89 -8.64 -22.67
N LEU A 14 3.69 -9.19 -22.51
CA LEU A 14 3.49 -10.51 -21.91
C LEU A 14 3.43 -11.55 -23.03
N ARG A 15 4.18 -12.64 -22.89
CA ARG A 15 4.21 -13.70 -23.89
C ARG A 15 4.24 -15.07 -23.23
N ASN A 16 3.43 -15.98 -23.75
CA ASN A 16 3.51 -17.41 -23.49
C ASN A 16 3.49 -18.18 -24.82
N ASP A 17 3.35 -19.50 -24.78
CA ASP A 17 3.34 -20.34 -25.99
C ASP A 17 2.10 -20.15 -26.88
N ARG A 18 1.06 -19.51 -26.37
CA ARG A 18 -0.26 -19.36 -27.02
C ARG A 18 -0.54 -17.93 -27.48
N GLU A 19 -0.05 -16.93 -26.76
CA GLU A 19 -0.38 -15.53 -27.02
C GLU A 19 0.74 -14.56 -26.64
N CYS A 20 0.67 -13.38 -27.25
CA CYS A 20 1.52 -12.24 -26.98
C CYS A 20 0.59 -11.03 -26.79
N ARG A 21 0.69 -10.36 -25.65
CA ARG A 21 -0.15 -9.24 -25.25
C ARG A 21 0.71 -8.03 -24.94
N PHE A 22 0.25 -6.87 -25.36
CA PHE A 22 0.88 -5.59 -25.07
C PHE A 22 0.01 -4.83 -24.09
N LEU A 23 0.61 -4.30 -23.03
CA LEU A 23 -0.13 -3.55 -22.04
C LEU A 23 0.61 -2.31 -21.55
N ARG A 24 -0.17 -1.27 -21.30
CA ARG A 24 0.26 -0.06 -20.61
C ARG A 24 -0.43 -0.04 -19.26
N ALA A 25 0.35 0.09 -18.19
CA ALA A 25 -0.16 0.07 -16.82
C ALA A 25 0.51 1.16 -15.99
N ILE A 26 -0.10 1.51 -14.86
CA ILE A 26 0.49 2.40 -13.85
C ILE A 26 0.47 1.72 -12.48
N SER A 27 1.50 1.96 -11.67
CA SER A 27 1.42 1.71 -10.23
C SER A 27 0.71 2.91 -9.60
N THR A 28 -0.43 2.66 -8.95
CA THR A 28 -1.22 3.69 -8.26
C THR A 28 -0.76 3.91 -6.81
N GLY A 29 0.27 3.18 -6.37
CA GLY A 29 0.72 3.13 -4.98
C GLY A 29 -0.01 2.05 -4.18
N GLY A 30 0.38 1.84 -2.92
CA GLY A 30 -0.30 0.88 -2.04
C GLY A 30 -0.23 -0.60 -2.47
N GLY A 31 0.67 -0.94 -3.42
CA GLY A 31 0.75 -2.29 -3.99
C GLY A 31 -0.27 -2.60 -5.08
N ALA A 32 -1.01 -1.59 -5.57
CA ALA A 32 -1.99 -1.73 -6.65
C ALA A 32 -1.42 -1.29 -8.01
N ILE A 33 -1.89 -1.95 -9.06
CA ILE A 33 -1.58 -1.64 -10.46
C ILE A 33 -2.90 -1.47 -11.21
N GLU A 34 -2.98 -0.44 -12.04
CA GLU A 34 -4.06 -0.26 -12.99
C GLU A 34 -3.53 -0.52 -14.40
N ILE A 35 -4.13 -1.48 -15.10
CA ILE A 35 -3.90 -1.66 -16.54
C ILE A 35 -4.82 -0.67 -17.26
N LEU A 36 -4.20 0.29 -17.96
CA LEU A 36 -4.86 1.35 -18.71
C LEU A 36 -5.10 1.00 -20.17
N ASN A 37 -4.27 0.11 -20.72
CA ASN A 37 -4.39 -0.33 -22.10
C ASN A 37 -4.02 -1.82 -22.23
N LEU A 38 -4.80 -2.54 -23.03
CA LEU A 38 -4.54 -3.93 -23.42
C LEU A 38 -4.72 -4.07 -24.93
N ASP A 39 -3.65 -4.41 -25.65
CA ASP A 39 -3.63 -4.60 -27.11
C ASP A 39 -4.26 -3.43 -27.91
N GLY A 40 -4.10 -2.20 -27.41
CA GLY A 40 -4.65 -0.99 -28.03
C GLY A 40 -6.04 -0.60 -27.53
N PHE A 41 -6.74 -1.44 -26.76
CA PHE A 41 -7.99 -1.08 -26.10
C PHE A 41 -7.71 -0.32 -24.81
N GLU A 42 -8.27 0.88 -24.66
CA GLU A 42 -8.26 1.60 -23.38
C GLU A 42 -9.20 0.87 -22.41
N VAL A 43 -8.66 0.47 -21.26
CA VAL A 43 -9.34 -0.34 -20.23
C VAL A 43 -8.97 0.20 -18.84
N SER A 44 -9.60 -0.31 -17.80
CA SER A 44 -9.24 -0.01 -16.42
C SER A 44 -9.35 -1.29 -15.58
N LEU A 45 -8.24 -2.01 -15.45
CA LEU A 45 -8.17 -3.29 -14.73
C LEU A 45 -7.29 -3.16 -13.48
N PHE A 46 -7.87 -3.37 -12.29
CA PHE A 46 -7.17 -3.31 -11.01
C PHE A 46 -6.85 -4.69 -10.41
N GLY A 47 -7.36 -5.77 -11.01
CA GLY A 47 -7.21 -7.13 -10.47
C GLY A 47 -8.02 -7.35 -9.19
N ASP A 48 -9.09 -6.59 -9.00
CA ASP A 48 -9.97 -6.57 -7.83
C ASP A 48 -11.31 -7.29 -8.07
N CYS A 49 -11.54 -7.83 -9.26
CA CYS A 49 -12.70 -8.64 -9.59
C CYS A 49 -12.34 -9.71 -10.62
N PHE A 50 -13.27 -10.61 -10.91
CA PHE A 50 -13.11 -11.54 -12.01
C PHE A 50 -13.41 -10.82 -13.32
N GLU A 51 -12.50 -10.95 -14.28
CA GLU A 51 -12.66 -10.34 -15.60
C GLU A 51 -12.87 -11.43 -16.65
N THR A 52 -13.89 -11.27 -17.48
CA THR A 52 -14.05 -12.04 -18.73
C THR A 52 -13.95 -11.10 -19.92
N LEU A 53 -12.90 -11.28 -20.72
CA LEU A 53 -12.57 -10.47 -21.88
C LEU A 53 -12.94 -11.24 -23.15
N LEU A 54 -13.82 -10.68 -23.95
CA LEU A 54 -14.35 -11.28 -25.18
C LEU A 54 -14.01 -10.38 -26.38
N TRP A 55 -13.04 -10.80 -27.18
CA TRP A 55 -12.75 -10.12 -28.44
C TRP A 55 -13.79 -10.55 -29.47
N VAL A 56 -14.45 -9.57 -30.08
CA VAL A 56 -15.51 -9.81 -31.06
C VAL A 56 -15.20 -9.06 -32.33
N LYS A 57 -15.54 -9.69 -33.46
CA LYS A 57 -15.31 -9.09 -34.77
C LYS A 57 -16.25 -7.91 -35.03
N GLU A 58 -17.51 -8.04 -34.63
CA GLU A 58 -18.57 -7.04 -34.78
C GLU A 58 -19.69 -7.25 -33.73
N ASN A 59 -20.63 -6.31 -33.64
CA ASN A 59 -21.83 -6.38 -32.79
C ASN A 59 -21.56 -6.48 -31.28
N GLY A 60 -20.43 -6.00 -30.79
CA GLY A 60 -20.07 -6.03 -29.36
C GLY A 60 -21.06 -5.33 -28.43
N ARG A 61 -21.73 -4.26 -28.91
CA ARG A 61 -22.80 -3.58 -28.15
C ARG A 61 -24.04 -4.45 -27.97
N GLU A 62 -24.42 -5.22 -28.98
CA GLU A 62 -25.54 -6.14 -28.90
C GLU A 62 -25.22 -7.34 -28.01
N LEU A 63 -23.98 -7.84 -28.07
CA LEU A 63 -23.49 -8.85 -27.15
C LEU A 63 -23.54 -8.34 -25.70
N ALA A 64 -23.01 -7.15 -25.42
CA ALA A 64 -23.06 -6.56 -24.09
C ALA A 64 -24.51 -6.38 -23.62
N GLY A 65 -25.41 -5.91 -24.49
CA GLY A 65 -26.84 -5.81 -24.20
C GLY A 65 -27.50 -7.15 -23.88
N SER A 66 -27.05 -8.23 -24.50
CA SER A 66 -27.53 -9.60 -24.23
C SER A 66 -26.97 -10.18 -22.93
N LEU A 67 -25.75 -9.78 -22.54
CA LEU A 67 -25.08 -10.23 -21.32
C LEU A 67 -25.61 -9.58 -20.06
N ARG A 68 -25.85 -8.26 -20.08
CA ARG A 68 -26.30 -7.48 -18.92
C ARG A 68 -27.49 -8.08 -18.16
N PRO A 69 -28.60 -8.52 -18.79
CA PRO A 69 -29.73 -9.08 -18.06
C PRO A 69 -29.49 -10.50 -17.55
N LEU A 70 -28.42 -11.17 -17.99
CA LEU A 70 -28.10 -12.56 -17.64
C LEU A 70 -27.03 -12.67 -16.55
N LEU A 71 -26.40 -11.56 -16.19
CA LEU A 71 -25.35 -11.49 -15.19
C LEU A 71 -25.80 -10.64 -14.01
N ASN A 72 -25.83 -11.24 -12.83
CA ASN A 72 -26.09 -10.51 -11.58
C ASN A 72 -24.78 -9.87 -11.10
N ASP A 73 -24.87 -8.66 -10.53
CA ASP A 73 -23.74 -7.95 -9.92
C ASP A 73 -22.49 -7.88 -10.81
N ALA A 74 -22.71 -7.59 -12.10
CA ALA A 74 -21.67 -7.47 -13.10
C ALA A 74 -21.72 -6.13 -13.85
N THR A 75 -20.56 -5.57 -14.14
CA THR A 75 -20.41 -4.43 -15.05
C THR A 75 -19.97 -4.95 -16.42
N VAL A 76 -20.75 -4.64 -17.47
CA VAL A 76 -20.44 -5.05 -18.85
C VAL A 76 -20.12 -3.83 -19.71
N LEU A 77 -18.86 -3.73 -20.11
CA LEU A 77 -18.27 -2.63 -20.88
C LEU A 77 -17.96 -3.07 -22.31
N VAL A 78 -17.94 -2.11 -23.23
CA VAL A 78 -17.57 -2.33 -24.63
C VAL A 78 -16.49 -1.32 -24.99
N HIS A 79 -15.37 -1.83 -25.45
CA HIS A 79 -14.21 -1.07 -25.88
C HIS A 79 -14.00 -1.25 -27.39
N GLU A 80 -13.55 -0.21 -28.06
CA GLU A 80 -13.33 -0.20 -29.51
C GLU A 80 -11.92 0.32 -29.78
N ALA A 81 -11.14 -0.42 -30.58
CA ALA A 81 -9.77 -0.03 -30.96
C ALA A 81 -9.46 -0.55 -32.37
N ALA A 82 -8.99 0.35 -33.25
CA ALA A 82 -8.55 0.01 -34.61
C ALA A 82 -9.54 -0.86 -35.43
N GLY A 83 -10.86 -0.67 -35.22
CA GLY A 83 -11.90 -1.44 -35.90
C GLY A 83 -12.22 -2.81 -35.28
N ALA A 84 -11.54 -3.19 -34.20
CA ALA A 84 -11.88 -4.36 -33.38
C ALA A 84 -12.69 -3.95 -32.14
N GLN A 85 -13.43 -4.90 -31.57
CA GLN A 85 -14.27 -4.68 -30.39
C GLN A 85 -13.91 -5.68 -29.27
N LEU A 86 -13.91 -5.19 -28.03
CA LEU A 86 -13.70 -5.97 -26.83
C LEU A 86 -14.90 -5.77 -25.90
N VAL A 87 -15.58 -6.86 -25.56
CA VAL A 87 -16.59 -6.86 -24.49
C VAL A 87 -15.92 -7.34 -23.22
N GLU A 88 -15.93 -6.48 -22.19
CA GLU A 88 -15.36 -6.75 -20.88
C GLU A 88 -16.49 -6.97 -19.88
N VAL A 89 -16.38 -8.02 -19.08
CA VAL A 89 -17.29 -8.34 -17.98
C VAL A 89 -16.51 -8.37 -16.66
N LYS A 90 -16.79 -7.40 -15.79
CA LYS A 90 -16.32 -7.32 -14.40
C LYS A 90 -17.37 -7.92 -13.47
N ALA A 91 -17.04 -8.95 -12.70
CA ALA A 91 -18.01 -9.61 -11.81
C ALA A 91 -17.37 -10.31 -10.60
N GLY A 92 -18.21 -10.78 -9.67
CA GLY A 92 -17.80 -11.64 -8.54
C GLY A 92 -17.40 -13.08 -8.92
N GLY A 93 -17.52 -13.44 -10.20
CA GLY A 93 -17.11 -14.73 -10.76
C GLY A 93 -17.11 -14.69 -12.28
N PHE A 94 -16.49 -15.68 -12.92
CA PHE A 94 -16.45 -15.74 -14.39
C PHE A 94 -17.82 -15.95 -15.02
N VAL A 95 -17.98 -15.44 -16.25
CA VAL A 95 -19.11 -15.80 -17.11
C VAL A 95 -19.11 -17.31 -17.32
N LYS A 96 -20.24 -17.96 -17.03
CA LYS A 96 -20.37 -19.42 -17.09
C LYS A 96 -20.17 -19.94 -18.51
N ASP A 97 -19.53 -21.11 -18.64
CA ASP A 97 -19.29 -21.77 -19.93
C ASP A 97 -20.58 -22.00 -20.73
N THR A 98 -21.69 -22.30 -20.05
CA THR A 98 -23.01 -22.49 -20.67
C THR A 98 -23.52 -21.22 -21.35
N LEU A 99 -23.30 -20.05 -20.74
CA LEU A 99 -23.67 -18.77 -21.30
C LEU A 99 -22.74 -18.40 -22.47
N LEU A 100 -21.44 -18.64 -22.33
CA LEU A 100 -20.48 -18.41 -23.41
C LEU A 100 -20.72 -19.30 -24.63
N ALA A 101 -21.14 -20.56 -24.42
CA ALA A 101 -21.55 -21.45 -25.51
C ALA A 101 -22.78 -20.91 -26.26
N SER A 102 -23.77 -20.37 -25.54
CA SER A 102 -24.93 -19.72 -26.15
C SER A 102 -24.54 -18.47 -26.96
N ILE A 103 -23.58 -17.70 -26.48
CA ILE A 103 -23.06 -16.51 -27.16
C ILE A 103 -22.31 -16.87 -28.44
N ARG A 104 -21.45 -17.88 -28.42
CA ARG A 104 -20.71 -18.36 -29.61
C ARG A 104 -21.64 -18.81 -30.75
N GLY A 105 -22.86 -19.24 -30.43
CA GLY A 105 -23.87 -19.57 -31.43
C GLY A 105 -24.51 -18.35 -32.13
N ARG A 106 -24.31 -17.14 -31.59
CA ARG A 106 -24.92 -15.89 -32.05
C ARG A 106 -23.93 -14.81 -32.47
N PHE A 107 -22.71 -14.85 -31.95
CA PHE A 107 -21.68 -13.82 -32.16
C PHE A 107 -20.34 -14.49 -32.52
N GLU A 108 -19.60 -13.88 -33.46
CA GLU A 108 -18.28 -14.33 -33.86
C GLU A 108 -17.21 -13.84 -32.85
N LEU A 109 -16.91 -14.70 -31.86
CA LEU A 109 -15.84 -14.45 -30.88
C LEU A 109 -14.47 -14.78 -31.50
N LEU A 110 -13.55 -13.82 -31.50
CA LEU A 110 -12.18 -13.98 -31.97
C LEU A 110 -11.27 -14.59 -30.89
N ALA A 111 -11.47 -14.19 -29.64
CA ALA A 111 -10.73 -14.70 -28.50
C ALA A 111 -11.52 -14.53 -27.19
N GLU A 112 -11.18 -15.34 -26.20
CA GLU A 112 -11.70 -15.27 -24.84
C GLU A 112 -10.52 -15.36 -23.86
N THR A 113 -10.47 -14.45 -22.89
CA THR A 113 -9.53 -14.50 -21.77
C THR A 113 -10.26 -14.30 -20.46
N ARG A 114 -9.89 -15.07 -19.44
CA ARG A 114 -10.43 -14.98 -18.08
C ARG A 114 -9.32 -14.64 -17.11
N LEU A 115 -9.47 -13.55 -16.35
CA LEU A 115 -8.47 -13.11 -15.37
C LEU A 115 -9.02 -13.27 -13.96
N HIS A 116 -8.30 -14.01 -13.13
CA HIS A 116 -8.60 -14.10 -11.71
C HIS A 116 -8.23 -12.78 -11.00
N PRO A 117 -9.00 -12.38 -9.98
CA PRO A 117 -8.56 -11.30 -9.11
C PRO A 117 -7.28 -11.69 -8.37
N VAL A 118 -6.44 -10.69 -8.13
CA VAL A 118 -5.21 -10.80 -7.33
C VAL A 118 -5.34 -10.07 -5.99
N LEU A 119 -6.30 -9.15 -5.86
CA LEU A 119 -6.57 -8.47 -4.60
C LEU A 119 -7.47 -9.32 -3.68
N PRO A 120 -7.25 -9.26 -2.35
CA PRO A 120 -7.95 -10.13 -1.39
C PRO A 120 -9.37 -9.64 -1.02
N VAL A 121 -9.69 -8.39 -1.35
CA VAL A 121 -11.02 -7.79 -1.15
C VAL A 121 -11.56 -7.43 -2.52
N LEU A 122 -12.64 -8.09 -2.92
CA LEU A 122 -13.16 -7.96 -4.27
C LEU A 122 -14.04 -6.72 -4.42
N SER A 123 -13.92 -6.04 -5.54
CA SER A 123 -14.83 -4.97 -5.96
C SER A 123 -16.12 -5.55 -6.52
N ARG A 124 -17.24 -4.87 -6.25
CA ARG A 124 -18.55 -5.24 -6.75
C ARG A 124 -19.25 -4.00 -7.34
N PRO A 125 -20.08 -4.15 -8.36
CA PRO A 125 -20.86 -3.03 -8.87
C PRO A 125 -21.76 -2.47 -7.78
N GLY A 126 -21.79 -1.15 -7.64
CA GLY A 126 -22.65 -0.47 -6.66
C GLY A 126 -22.19 -0.55 -5.21
N THR A 127 -20.97 -1.00 -4.91
CA THR A 127 -20.40 -0.93 -3.55
C THR A 127 -20.47 0.50 -3.02
N GLN A 128 -21.07 0.66 -1.85
CA GLN A 128 -21.10 1.91 -1.10
C GLN A 128 -20.40 1.71 0.24
N VAL A 129 -19.59 2.69 0.63
CA VAL A 129 -18.89 2.73 1.92
C VAL A 129 -19.50 3.82 2.79
N PRO A 130 -19.48 3.68 4.12
CA PRO A 130 -20.14 4.63 5.01
C PRO A 130 -19.52 6.04 4.99
N PHE A 131 -18.25 6.15 4.63
CA PHE A 131 -17.51 7.41 4.57
C PHE A 131 -16.27 7.23 3.69
N THR A 132 -15.76 8.34 3.16
CA THR A 132 -14.52 8.41 2.36
C THR A 132 -13.55 9.47 2.86
N THR A 133 -14.01 10.34 3.77
CA THR A 133 -13.24 11.40 4.42
C THR A 133 -13.34 11.29 5.94
N CYS A 134 -12.42 11.94 6.66
CA CYS A 134 -12.47 11.96 8.12
C CYS A 134 -13.72 12.69 8.62
N GLY A 135 -14.11 13.80 7.99
CA GLY A 135 -15.32 14.55 8.31
C GLY A 135 -16.59 13.71 8.16
N GLU A 136 -16.71 12.93 7.08
CA GLU A 136 -17.83 11.99 6.89
C GLU A 136 -17.84 10.90 7.95
N MET A 137 -16.67 10.36 8.34
CA MET A 137 -16.58 9.37 9.43
C MET A 137 -17.09 9.94 10.76
N LEU A 138 -16.69 11.17 11.12
CA LEU A 138 -17.15 11.82 12.35
C LEU A 138 -18.67 12.08 12.33
N GLN A 139 -19.23 12.43 11.17
CA GLN A 139 -20.69 12.57 11.00
C GLN A 139 -21.40 11.22 11.12
N HIS A 140 -20.84 10.16 10.53
CA HIS A 140 -21.36 8.80 10.59
C HIS A 140 -21.30 8.20 12.00
N ASP A 141 -20.26 8.51 12.79
CA ASP A 141 -20.22 8.15 14.21
C ASP A 141 -21.38 8.79 14.99
N ALA A 142 -21.82 9.99 14.60
CA ALA A 142 -22.99 10.69 15.15
C ALA A 142 -22.94 10.86 16.69
N GLY A 143 -21.74 11.00 17.24
CA GLY A 143 -21.52 11.16 18.69
C GLY A 143 -21.61 9.87 19.49
N ARG A 144 -21.63 8.70 18.83
CA ARG A 144 -21.48 7.39 19.49
C ARG A 144 -20.12 7.25 20.18
N ASN A 145 -19.12 8.02 19.74
CA ASN A 145 -17.74 8.00 20.19
C ASN A 145 -17.17 6.58 20.16
N LEU A 146 -17.43 5.88 19.05
CA LEU A 146 -16.85 4.56 18.84
C LEU A 146 -15.33 4.68 18.74
N PRO A 147 -14.58 3.68 19.24
CA PRO A 147 -13.15 3.62 18.99
C PRO A 147 -12.90 3.50 17.50
N LEU A 148 -11.79 4.05 17.02
CA LEU A 148 -11.52 4.22 15.59
C LEU A 148 -11.46 2.88 14.86
N TRP A 149 -10.93 1.83 15.50
CA TRP A 149 -10.90 0.49 14.92
C TRP A 149 -12.30 -0.05 14.60
N LYS A 150 -13.34 0.31 15.37
CA LYS A 150 -14.72 -0.16 15.17
C LYS A 150 -15.35 0.51 13.96
N LEU A 151 -15.06 1.78 13.72
CA LEU A 151 -15.43 2.46 12.47
C LEU A 151 -14.69 1.84 11.27
N GLY A 152 -13.43 1.44 11.46
CA GLY A 152 -12.69 0.64 10.48
C GLY A 152 -13.38 -0.70 10.16
N VAL A 153 -13.91 -1.40 11.16
CA VAL A 153 -14.74 -2.61 10.96
C VAL A 153 -15.98 -2.28 10.13
N GLU A 154 -16.74 -1.25 10.48
CA GLU A 154 -17.96 -0.86 9.74
C GLU A 154 -17.64 -0.56 8.27
N TYR A 155 -16.50 0.10 8.00
CA TYR A 155 -16.02 0.36 6.65
C TYR A 155 -15.68 -0.93 5.88
N GLU A 156 -14.88 -1.81 6.46
CA GLU A 156 -14.45 -3.07 5.82
C GLU A 156 -15.62 -4.03 5.57
N MET A 157 -16.60 -4.08 6.48
CA MET A 157 -17.83 -4.84 6.28
C MET A 157 -18.60 -4.35 5.07
N ALA A 158 -18.78 -3.03 4.93
CA ALA A 158 -19.48 -2.43 3.79
C ALA A 158 -18.68 -2.58 2.48
N ARG A 159 -17.36 -2.41 2.53
CA ARG A 159 -16.48 -2.47 1.35
C ARG A 159 -16.31 -3.89 0.82
N GLY A 160 -16.20 -4.86 1.70
CA GLY A 160 -15.88 -6.25 1.37
C GLY A 160 -17.06 -7.21 1.39
N ASP A 161 -18.23 -6.78 1.88
CA ASP A 161 -19.36 -7.67 2.23
C ASP A 161 -18.88 -8.81 3.13
N LEU A 162 -18.20 -8.41 4.21
CA LEU A 162 -17.60 -9.28 5.21
C LEU A 162 -18.35 -9.14 6.53
N ARG A 163 -18.28 -10.18 7.36
CA ARG A 163 -18.67 -10.11 8.76
C ARG A 163 -17.53 -9.57 9.61
N GLU A 164 -17.86 -8.98 10.75
CA GLU A 164 -16.87 -8.45 11.69
C GLU A 164 -15.83 -9.50 12.11
N GLU A 165 -16.25 -10.75 12.37
CA GLU A 165 -15.30 -11.82 12.74
C GLU A 165 -14.31 -12.13 11.62
N GLU A 166 -14.72 -11.98 10.36
CA GLU A 166 -13.87 -12.21 9.19
C GLU A 166 -12.85 -11.08 9.01
N VAL A 167 -13.27 -9.83 9.26
CA VAL A 167 -12.36 -8.67 9.27
C VAL A 167 -11.31 -8.84 10.37
N MET A 168 -11.74 -9.13 11.60
CA MET A 168 -10.82 -9.29 12.73
C MET A 168 -9.90 -10.51 12.58
N ALA A 169 -10.38 -11.62 12.01
CA ALA A 169 -9.55 -12.78 11.70
C ALA A 169 -8.42 -12.43 10.72
N ARG A 170 -8.73 -11.69 9.64
CA ARG A 170 -7.72 -11.23 8.66
C ARG A 170 -6.68 -10.31 9.30
N MET A 171 -7.11 -9.40 10.18
CA MET A 171 -6.18 -8.54 10.93
C MET A 171 -5.29 -9.36 11.89
N GLY A 172 -5.84 -10.39 12.53
CA GLY A 172 -5.05 -11.33 13.34
C GLY A 172 -3.99 -12.06 12.51
N ASP A 173 -4.29 -12.46 11.28
CA ASP A 173 -3.31 -13.07 10.38
C ASP A 173 -2.20 -12.09 9.99
N ILE A 174 -2.54 -10.82 9.73
CA ILE A 174 -1.56 -9.74 9.50
C ILE A 174 -0.62 -9.59 10.71
N VAL A 175 -1.16 -9.54 11.94
CA VAL A 175 -0.35 -9.46 13.17
C VAL A 175 0.63 -10.64 13.24
N ARG A 176 0.19 -11.86 12.98
CA ARG A 176 1.05 -13.05 13.02
C ARG A 176 2.15 -13.01 11.95
N VAL A 177 1.85 -12.52 10.74
CA VAL A 177 2.86 -12.32 9.69
C VAL A 177 3.91 -11.33 10.19
N LEU A 178 3.49 -10.17 10.71
CA LEU A 178 4.39 -9.13 11.20
C LEU A 178 5.29 -9.62 12.34
N ARG A 179 4.74 -10.34 13.32
CA ARG A 179 5.53 -10.91 14.43
C ARG A 179 6.57 -11.91 13.94
N ARG A 180 6.21 -12.77 12.97
CA ARG A 180 7.18 -13.68 12.33
C ARG A 180 8.27 -12.91 11.58
N SER A 181 7.92 -11.85 10.87
CA SER A 181 8.90 -11.01 10.17
C SER A 181 9.82 -10.25 11.15
N ILE A 182 9.30 -9.74 12.27
CA ILE A 182 10.14 -9.12 13.32
C ILE A 182 11.13 -10.15 13.88
N ALA A 183 10.66 -11.35 14.25
CA ALA A 183 11.51 -12.41 14.76
C ALA A 183 12.59 -12.83 13.74
N GLY A 184 12.22 -12.96 12.46
CA GLY A 184 13.14 -13.25 11.37
C GLY A 184 14.19 -12.15 11.15
N GLY A 185 13.77 -10.88 11.26
CA GLY A 185 14.68 -9.74 11.17
C GLY A 185 15.73 -9.75 12.29
N ILE A 186 15.29 -9.92 13.54
CA ILE A 186 16.15 -9.99 14.73
C ILE A 186 17.13 -11.17 14.65
N ALA A 187 16.68 -12.33 14.14
CA ALA A 187 17.54 -13.50 13.93
C ALA A 187 18.64 -13.27 12.89
N GLY A 188 18.46 -12.27 12.01
CA GLY A 188 19.42 -11.86 11.01
C GLY A 188 18.98 -12.19 9.58
N THR A 189 19.28 -11.28 8.67
CA THR A 189 18.88 -11.36 7.26
C THR A 189 20.10 -11.28 6.34
N ARG A 190 20.00 -11.85 5.14
CA ARG A 190 21.07 -11.79 4.14
C ARG A 190 20.50 -11.56 2.75
N TYR A 191 21.09 -10.61 2.03
CA TYR A 191 20.83 -10.36 0.61
C TYR A 191 22.05 -9.66 0.02
N GLU A 192 22.38 -9.93 -1.24
CA GLU A 192 23.63 -9.45 -1.84
C GLU A 192 23.53 -8.01 -2.34
N ASP A 193 22.37 -7.63 -2.86
CA ASP A 193 22.08 -6.31 -3.44
C ASP A 193 21.49 -5.37 -2.37
N ARG A 194 22.19 -5.26 -1.22
CA ARG A 194 21.76 -4.43 -0.08
C ARG A 194 22.82 -3.41 0.39
N VAL A 195 22.34 -2.25 0.84
CA VAL A 195 23.15 -1.15 1.38
C VAL A 195 23.49 -1.37 2.86
N LEU A 196 22.49 -1.71 3.67
CA LEU A 196 22.63 -1.84 5.12
C LEU A 196 22.68 -3.32 5.50
N GLY A 197 23.66 -3.77 6.27
CA GLY A 197 23.67 -5.14 6.84
C GLY A 197 22.62 -5.33 7.96
N PRO A 198 22.53 -6.53 8.57
CA PRO A 198 21.69 -6.75 9.74
C PRO A 198 22.23 -5.99 10.97
N GLN A 199 21.37 -5.20 11.59
CA GLN A 199 21.61 -4.29 12.70
C GLN A 199 20.63 -4.51 13.86
N SER A 200 19.41 -4.96 13.56
CA SER A 200 18.32 -5.18 14.52
C SER A 200 18.72 -6.07 15.71
N GLY A 201 19.38 -7.20 15.46
CA GLY A 201 19.83 -8.12 16.53
C GLY A 201 20.83 -7.48 17.50
N ARG A 202 21.77 -6.66 17.01
CA ARG A 202 22.69 -5.91 17.87
C ARG A 202 21.96 -4.84 18.66
N PHE A 203 21.05 -4.11 18.03
CA PHE A 203 20.25 -3.09 18.69
C PHE A 203 19.45 -3.68 19.85
N GLU A 204 18.81 -4.83 19.63
CA GLU A 204 18.02 -5.53 20.65
C GLU A 204 18.88 -6.03 21.82
N ALA A 205 20.08 -6.57 21.54
CA ALA A 205 21.03 -6.96 22.59
C ALA A 205 21.46 -5.77 23.47
N LEU A 206 21.75 -4.62 22.86
CA LEU A 206 22.12 -3.39 23.60
C LEU A 206 20.94 -2.83 24.40
N ARG A 207 19.72 -2.92 23.87
CA ARG A 207 18.48 -2.52 24.55
C ARG A 207 18.26 -3.36 25.81
N GLN A 208 18.36 -4.68 25.70
CA GLN A 208 18.20 -5.61 26.83
C GLN A 208 19.30 -5.44 27.88
N ALA A 209 20.52 -5.08 27.46
CA ALA A 209 21.63 -4.80 28.37
C ALA A 209 21.58 -3.40 29.01
N GLY A 210 20.59 -2.56 28.68
CA GLY A 210 20.50 -1.19 29.19
C GLY A 210 21.64 -0.27 28.73
N GLN A 211 22.24 -0.56 27.56
CA GLN A 211 23.41 0.16 27.03
C GLN A 211 23.05 1.23 25.99
N LEU A 212 21.77 1.40 25.68
CA LEU A 212 21.27 2.47 24.84
C LEU A 212 20.94 3.71 25.68
N LEU A 213 20.82 4.87 25.04
CA LEU A 213 20.16 6.02 25.66
C LEU A 213 18.73 5.64 26.03
N ASP A 214 18.24 6.15 27.18
CA ASP A 214 16.88 5.87 27.61
C ASP A 214 15.88 6.57 26.69
N GLY A 215 15.19 5.77 25.88
CA GLY A 215 14.08 6.18 25.03
C GLY A 215 12.79 5.41 25.36
N GLY A 216 12.75 4.64 26.45
CA GLY A 216 11.60 3.82 26.83
C GLY A 216 11.07 2.94 25.69
N MET A 217 9.75 2.97 25.50
CA MET A 217 9.02 2.25 24.44
C MET A 217 9.57 2.52 23.03
N LEU A 218 10.08 3.74 22.78
CA LEU A 218 10.62 4.10 21.46
C LEU A 218 11.82 3.23 21.07
N ASN A 219 12.65 2.79 22.04
CA ASN A 219 13.75 1.88 21.74
C ASN A 219 13.22 0.54 21.21
N ARG A 220 12.13 -0.01 21.78
CA ARG A 220 11.52 -1.24 21.23
C ARG A 220 10.98 -1.01 19.82
N MET A 221 10.33 0.14 19.57
CA MET A 221 9.85 0.51 18.23
C MET A 221 11.00 0.55 17.22
N ILE A 222 12.12 1.19 17.56
CA ILE A 222 13.32 1.26 16.69
C ILE A 222 13.81 -0.16 16.35
N GLY A 223 13.91 -1.04 17.34
CA GLY A 223 14.32 -2.44 17.13
C GLY A 223 13.40 -3.17 16.15
N TYR A 224 12.08 -3.10 16.34
CA TYR A 224 11.10 -3.81 15.52
C TYR A 224 10.99 -3.24 14.11
N ILE A 225 11.03 -1.91 13.97
CA ILE A 225 11.06 -1.23 12.67
C ILE A 225 12.30 -1.63 11.89
N THR A 226 13.45 -1.67 12.56
CA THR A 226 14.72 -2.09 11.94
C THR A 226 14.64 -3.54 11.47
N ALA A 227 14.09 -4.45 12.28
CA ALA A 227 13.89 -5.84 11.91
C ALA A 227 12.99 -6.00 10.67
N LEU A 228 11.84 -5.30 10.63
CA LEU A 228 10.91 -5.35 9.49
C LEU A 228 11.55 -4.81 8.21
N MET A 229 12.25 -3.68 8.29
CA MET A 229 12.95 -3.09 7.14
C MET A 229 14.09 -4.00 6.65
N GLU A 230 14.80 -4.68 7.54
CA GLU A 230 15.81 -5.67 7.17
C GLU A 230 15.21 -6.87 6.44
N VAL A 231 14.06 -7.41 6.91
CA VAL A 231 13.35 -8.48 6.20
C VAL A 231 12.94 -8.01 4.82
N LYS A 232 12.35 -6.81 4.71
CA LYS A 232 11.97 -6.21 3.43
C LYS A 232 13.14 -6.12 2.46
N SER A 233 14.26 -5.58 2.92
CA SER A 233 15.48 -5.41 2.09
C SER A 233 16.18 -6.72 1.77
N SER A 234 15.79 -7.81 2.43
CA SER A 234 16.22 -9.17 2.12
C SER A 234 15.22 -9.97 1.27
N MET A 235 14.21 -9.30 0.69
CA MET A 235 13.15 -9.93 -0.11
C MET A 235 12.32 -10.96 0.66
N GLY A 236 12.23 -10.81 1.99
CA GLY A 236 11.36 -11.62 2.83
C GLY A 236 9.89 -11.18 2.77
N VAL A 237 9.04 -11.89 3.51
CA VAL A 237 7.60 -11.57 3.59
C VAL A 237 7.38 -10.32 4.42
N ILE A 238 6.65 -9.36 3.86
CA ILE A 238 6.28 -8.09 4.50
C ILE A 238 4.79 -7.79 4.36
N VAL A 239 4.31 -6.85 5.15
CA VAL A 239 2.97 -6.25 5.01
C VAL A 239 3.17 -4.78 4.63
N ALA A 240 2.60 -4.36 3.50
CA ALA A 240 2.65 -2.95 3.11
C ALA A 240 1.78 -2.10 4.07
N ALA A 241 2.31 -0.97 4.54
CA ALA A 241 1.65 -0.16 5.57
C ALA A 241 2.03 1.35 5.50
N PRO A 242 1.74 2.06 4.38
CA PRO A 242 0.91 1.64 3.26
C PRO A 242 1.68 1.10 2.04
N THR A 243 3.00 1.25 2.01
CA THR A 243 3.85 0.75 0.90
C THR A 243 4.94 -0.19 1.40
N ALA A 244 5.69 -0.80 0.48
CA ALA A 244 6.90 -1.55 0.83
C ALA A 244 8.03 -0.62 1.35
N GLY A 245 8.03 0.66 0.97
CA GLY A 245 9.00 1.65 1.47
C GLY A 245 8.74 2.09 2.91
N ALA A 246 7.46 2.14 3.30
CA ALA A 246 6.99 2.53 4.63
C ALA A 246 6.36 1.37 5.42
N CYS A 247 6.71 0.13 5.12
CA CYS A 247 6.06 -1.08 5.66
C CYS A 247 6.28 -1.32 7.16
N ALA A 248 7.12 -0.52 7.82
CA ALA A 248 7.60 -0.83 9.16
C ALA A 248 7.10 0.15 10.23
N ALA A 249 6.85 1.41 9.90
CA ALA A 249 6.52 2.44 10.88
C ALA A 249 5.24 2.11 11.68
N LEU A 250 4.09 1.94 11.01
CA LEU A 250 2.83 1.55 11.65
C LEU A 250 2.94 0.21 12.40
N PRO A 251 3.26 -0.91 11.74
CA PRO A 251 3.23 -2.20 12.44
C PRO A 251 4.32 -2.36 13.49
N GLY A 252 5.52 -1.84 13.24
CA GLY A 252 6.61 -1.86 14.21
C GLY A 252 6.27 -1.04 15.45
N ALA A 253 5.63 0.13 15.29
CA ALA A 253 5.17 0.95 16.42
C ALA A 253 4.07 0.25 17.22
N VAL A 254 3.02 -0.26 16.55
CA VAL A 254 1.88 -0.90 17.23
C VAL A 254 2.31 -2.16 17.98
N ILE A 255 3.07 -3.06 17.35
CA ILE A 255 3.48 -4.31 17.99
C ILE A 255 4.43 -4.02 19.16
N ALA A 256 5.38 -3.09 18.99
CA ALA A 256 6.27 -2.70 20.09
C ALA A 256 5.50 -2.07 21.25
N ALA A 257 4.58 -1.14 20.97
CA ALA A 257 3.78 -0.49 22.01
C ALA A 257 2.91 -1.48 22.77
N ALA A 258 2.16 -2.34 22.05
CA ALA A 258 1.29 -3.35 22.64
C ALA A 258 2.08 -4.30 23.55
N GLU A 259 3.22 -4.82 23.10
CA GLU A 259 4.04 -5.71 23.94
C GLU A 259 4.70 -4.99 25.12
N GLU A 260 4.96 -3.69 25.03
CA GLU A 260 5.51 -2.89 26.13
C GLU A 260 4.46 -2.66 27.23
N VAL A 261 3.18 -2.50 26.87
CA VAL A 261 2.06 -2.34 27.83
C VAL A 261 1.37 -3.66 28.21
N GLY A 262 1.82 -4.79 27.67
CA GLY A 262 1.29 -6.12 28.00
C GLY A 262 0.01 -6.52 27.26
N GLU A 263 -0.30 -5.87 26.15
CA GLU A 263 -1.47 -6.14 25.30
C GLU A 263 -1.24 -7.27 24.30
N GLY A 264 -2.33 -7.98 23.95
CA GLY A 264 -2.30 -9.18 23.11
C GLY A 264 -2.53 -8.94 21.62
N GLU A 265 -2.58 -10.04 20.84
CA GLU A 265 -2.75 -10.00 19.38
C GLU A 265 -4.05 -9.31 18.94
N GLU A 266 -5.13 -9.44 19.72
CA GLU A 266 -6.42 -8.81 19.40
C GLU A 266 -6.32 -7.29 19.50
N ALA A 267 -5.65 -6.76 20.52
CA ALA A 267 -5.41 -5.31 20.66
C ALA A 267 -4.51 -4.78 19.53
N MET A 268 -3.46 -5.54 19.15
CA MET A 268 -2.64 -5.21 18.00
C MET A 268 -3.46 -5.17 16.70
N ALA A 269 -4.36 -6.14 16.50
CA ALA A 269 -5.23 -6.21 15.33
C ALA A 269 -6.19 -5.00 15.25
N ARG A 270 -6.81 -4.63 16.38
CA ARG A 270 -7.66 -3.43 16.48
C ARG A 270 -6.87 -2.16 16.17
N ALA A 271 -5.71 -1.97 16.78
CA ALA A 271 -4.87 -0.80 16.56
C ALA A 271 -4.40 -0.68 15.10
N LEU A 272 -3.98 -1.79 14.48
CA LEU A 272 -3.65 -1.79 13.04
C LEU A 272 -4.85 -1.44 12.16
N LEU A 273 -6.05 -1.89 12.53
CA LEU A 273 -7.29 -1.56 11.81
C LEU A 273 -7.65 -0.08 11.96
N ALA A 274 -7.44 0.51 13.15
CA ALA A 274 -7.57 1.96 13.36
C ALA A 274 -6.62 2.75 12.45
N GLY A 275 -5.36 2.32 12.35
CA GLY A 275 -4.41 2.89 11.39
C GLY A 275 -4.85 2.71 9.94
N GLY A 276 -5.43 1.56 9.59
CA GLY A 276 -6.02 1.28 8.28
C GLY A 276 -7.17 2.24 7.92
N ALA A 277 -8.05 2.56 8.87
CA ALA A 277 -9.14 3.52 8.69
C ALA A 277 -8.62 4.92 8.32
N ILE A 278 -7.54 5.39 8.95
CA ILE A 278 -6.87 6.64 8.53
C ILE A 278 -6.28 6.52 7.13
N GLY A 279 -5.72 5.35 6.79
CA GLY A 279 -5.19 5.07 5.46
C GLY A 279 -6.24 5.23 4.36
N VAL A 280 -7.51 4.90 4.62
CA VAL A 280 -8.62 5.09 3.67
C VAL A 280 -8.70 6.55 3.22
N PHE A 281 -8.69 7.50 4.16
CA PHE A 281 -8.83 8.93 3.84
C PHE A 281 -7.69 9.43 2.95
N ILE A 282 -6.46 8.99 3.25
CA ILE A 282 -5.30 9.35 2.43
C ILE A 282 -5.41 8.75 1.02
N ALA A 283 -5.84 7.49 0.92
CA ALA A 283 -5.98 6.79 -0.35
C ALA A 283 -7.08 7.39 -1.25
N THR A 284 -8.20 7.83 -0.66
CA THR A 284 -9.34 8.41 -1.39
C THR A 284 -9.09 9.84 -1.83
N GLN A 285 -8.36 10.63 -1.03
CA GLN A 285 -8.16 12.06 -1.28
C GLN A 285 -6.83 12.37 -1.98
N TRP A 286 -5.81 11.50 -1.88
CA TRP A 286 -4.47 11.78 -2.38
C TRP A 286 -3.77 10.58 -3.05
N THR A 287 -2.79 9.94 -2.39
CA THR A 287 -1.97 8.84 -2.94
C THR A 287 -1.04 8.25 -1.88
N PHE A 288 -0.55 7.03 -2.12
CA PHE A 288 0.60 6.45 -1.43
C PHE A 288 1.86 6.35 -2.31
N ALA A 289 1.82 6.84 -3.56
CA ALA A 289 2.95 6.76 -4.48
C ALA A 289 3.99 7.86 -4.21
N ALA A 290 5.23 7.49 -3.85
CA ALA A 290 6.30 8.45 -3.62
C ALA A 290 6.81 9.14 -4.89
N GLU A 291 6.54 8.57 -6.07
CA GLU A 291 6.86 9.18 -7.35
C GLU A 291 5.95 10.38 -7.66
N LEU A 292 4.76 10.42 -7.04
CA LEU A 292 3.85 11.56 -7.08
C LEU A 292 4.05 12.48 -5.88
N GLY A 293 4.18 11.89 -4.69
CA GLY A 293 4.08 12.62 -3.43
C GLY A 293 5.39 12.90 -2.70
N GLY A 294 6.52 12.31 -3.10
CA GLY A 294 7.68 12.21 -2.22
C GLY A 294 7.41 11.26 -1.04
N CYS A 295 8.32 11.22 -0.07
CA CYS A 295 8.19 10.29 1.06
C CYS A 295 7.12 10.74 2.07
N GLN A 296 6.61 11.97 1.98
CA GLN A 296 5.42 12.37 2.74
C GLN A 296 4.18 11.52 2.37
N ALA A 297 4.06 11.03 1.13
CA ALA A 297 2.97 10.13 0.73
C ALA A 297 3.12 8.71 1.27
N GLU A 298 4.35 8.28 1.60
CA GLU A 298 4.62 6.96 2.15
C GLU A 298 4.85 7.02 3.67
N GLY A 299 5.98 7.58 4.09
CA GLY A 299 6.38 7.70 5.48
C GLY A 299 5.54 8.71 6.27
N GLY A 300 5.09 9.79 5.63
CA GLY A 300 4.15 10.74 6.28
C GLY A 300 2.80 10.10 6.55
N SER A 301 2.25 9.39 5.56
CA SER A 301 1.05 8.57 5.71
C SER A 301 1.22 7.49 6.79
N ALA A 302 2.35 6.78 6.82
CA ALA A 302 2.61 5.78 7.84
C ALA A 302 2.73 6.39 9.25
N ALA A 303 3.31 7.60 9.39
CA ALA A 303 3.34 8.33 10.66
C ALA A 303 1.92 8.71 11.12
N CYS A 304 1.11 9.22 10.20
CA CYS A 304 -0.30 9.58 10.42
C CYS A 304 -1.13 8.37 10.89
N MET A 305 -1.05 7.25 10.16
CA MET A 305 -1.72 6.00 10.51
C MET A 305 -1.24 5.44 11.85
N ALA A 306 0.08 5.49 12.11
CA ALA A 306 0.66 5.01 13.36
C ALA A 306 0.21 5.84 14.57
N ALA A 307 0.11 7.17 14.43
CA ALA A 307 -0.29 8.05 15.53
C ALA A 307 -1.71 7.77 16.02
N ALA A 308 -2.65 7.60 15.07
CA ALA A 308 -4.02 7.20 15.39
C ALA A 308 -4.08 5.79 16.00
N ALA A 309 -3.34 4.83 15.44
CA ALA A 309 -3.29 3.47 15.95
C ALA A 309 -2.75 3.38 17.38
N LEU A 310 -1.70 4.15 17.70
CA LEU A 310 -1.14 4.22 19.05
C LEU A 310 -2.10 4.90 20.04
N THR A 311 -2.81 5.93 19.60
CA THR A 311 -3.80 6.63 20.43
C THR A 311 -5.00 5.73 20.75
N ASP A 312 -5.52 5.01 19.76
CA ASP A 312 -6.59 4.03 19.92
C ASP A 312 -6.15 2.86 20.81
N LEU A 313 -4.93 2.33 20.62
CA LEU A 313 -4.33 1.31 21.49
C LEU A 313 -4.21 1.76 22.94
N ALA A 314 -3.91 3.04 23.18
CA ALA A 314 -3.82 3.62 24.52
C ALA A 314 -5.20 3.95 25.14
N GLY A 315 -6.31 3.67 24.44
CA GLY A 315 -7.67 3.95 24.90
C GLY A 315 -8.11 5.40 24.73
N GLY A 316 -7.46 6.15 23.84
CA GLY A 316 -7.87 7.51 23.47
C GLY A 316 -9.22 7.54 22.75
N SER A 317 -9.89 8.69 22.82
CA SER A 317 -11.17 8.91 22.12
C SER A 317 -10.99 9.00 20.59
N LEU A 318 -12.10 8.90 19.85
CA LEU A 318 -12.10 9.06 18.40
C LEU A 318 -11.46 10.39 17.97
N ASN A 319 -11.81 11.49 18.65
CA ASN A 319 -11.27 12.81 18.37
C ASN A 319 -9.76 12.89 18.64
N GLN A 320 -9.27 12.25 19.71
CA GLN A 320 -7.84 12.19 20.00
C GLN A 320 -7.09 11.39 18.94
N SER A 321 -7.63 10.25 18.47
CA SER A 321 -7.02 9.46 17.40
C SER A 321 -6.91 10.25 16.09
N VAL A 322 -7.96 11.00 15.72
CA VAL A 322 -7.94 11.88 14.54
C VAL A 322 -6.98 13.07 14.73
N ALA A 323 -6.93 13.66 15.93
CA ALA A 323 -5.99 14.74 16.24
C ALA A 323 -4.54 14.27 16.14
N ALA A 324 -4.22 13.08 16.67
CA ALA A 324 -2.90 12.48 16.58
C ALA A 324 -2.46 12.27 15.12
N ALA A 325 -3.37 11.76 14.29
CA ALA A 325 -3.15 11.61 12.85
C ALA A 325 -2.85 12.96 12.16
N SER A 326 -3.66 13.99 12.45
CA SER A 326 -3.47 15.34 11.91
C SER A 326 -2.09 15.90 12.28
N LEU A 327 -1.76 15.94 13.58
CA LEU A 327 -0.48 16.43 14.09
C LEU A 327 0.71 15.69 13.45
N ALA A 328 0.60 14.36 13.34
CA ALA A 328 1.68 13.56 12.76
C ALA A 328 1.90 13.87 11.28
N LEU A 329 0.84 14.06 10.47
CA LEU A 329 0.99 14.39 9.06
C LEU A 329 1.52 15.82 8.85
N GLN A 330 1.08 16.78 9.67
CA GLN A 330 1.59 18.17 9.63
C GLN A 330 3.12 18.21 9.75
N ASN A 331 3.68 17.43 10.67
CA ASN A 331 5.13 17.36 10.90
C ASN A 331 5.92 16.70 9.75
N MET A 332 5.23 16.07 8.80
CA MET A 332 5.82 15.29 7.71
C MET A 332 5.69 15.95 6.33
N LEU A 333 5.06 17.13 6.26
CA LEU A 333 4.94 17.90 5.02
C LEU A 333 6.31 18.29 4.43
N GLY A 334 6.43 18.19 3.11
CA GLY A 334 7.64 18.50 2.34
C GLY A 334 8.68 17.37 2.28
N LEU A 335 8.42 16.19 2.87
CA LEU A 335 9.41 15.11 2.91
C LEU A 335 9.66 14.51 1.51
N ILE A 336 10.87 14.73 0.98
CA ILE A 336 11.33 14.25 -0.34
C ILE A 336 11.60 12.73 -0.35
N CYS A 337 11.78 12.12 -1.53
CA CYS A 337 12.15 10.70 -1.67
C CYS A 337 13.36 10.49 -2.61
N ASP A 338 14.54 10.35 -2.03
CA ASP A 338 15.85 10.28 -2.69
C ASP A 338 16.73 9.15 -2.11
N PRO A 339 16.43 7.87 -2.43
CA PRO A 339 17.13 6.74 -1.83
C PRO A 339 18.63 6.70 -2.18
N ILE A 340 19.47 6.41 -1.19
CA ILE A 340 20.90 6.16 -1.35
C ILE A 340 21.09 4.89 -2.21
N ALA A 341 22.00 5.00 -3.18
CA ALA A 341 22.33 3.95 -4.14
C ALA A 341 21.12 3.39 -4.91
N ASN A 342 20.05 4.18 -5.04
CA ASN A 342 18.80 3.78 -5.68
C ASN A 342 18.25 2.45 -5.10
N ARG A 343 18.33 2.29 -3.77
CA ARG A 343 17.75 1.16 -3.02
C ARG A 343 16.85 1.71 -1.93
N VAL A 344 15.69 1.09 -1.76
CA VAL A 344 14.71 1.46 -0.73
C VAL A 344 15.18 0.96 0.64
N GLU A 345 16.32 1.46 1.12
CA GLU A 345 16.99 1.04 2.36
C GLU A 345 17.39 2.23 3.22
N ALA A 346 18.19 3.14 2.66
CA ALA A 346 18.65 4.34 3.34
C ALA A 346 18.30 5.56 2.46
N PRO A 347 17.74 6.63 3.00
CA PRO A 347 17.32 6.83 4.40
C PRO A 347 15.98 6.17 4.77
N CYS A 348 15.40 5.30 3.94
CA CYS A 348 14.06 4.71 4.17
C CYS A 348 13.87 4.06 5.55
N LEU A 349 14.88 3.32 6.05
CA LEU A 349 14.89 2.78 7.41
C LEU A 349 14.74 3.90 8.46
N GLY A 350 15.60 4.93 8.37
CA GLY A 350 15.56 6.09 9.25
C GLY A 350 14.25 6.86 9.14
N LYS A 351 13.64 6.94 7.95
CA LYS A 351 12.33 7.56 7.74
C LYS A 351 11.20 6.77 8.40
N ASN A 352 11.25 5.43 8.42
CA ASN A 352 10.28 4.63 9.19
C ASN A 352 10.45 4.82 10.70
N VAL A 353 11.69 4.89 11.19
CA VAL A 353 11.98 5.18 12.60
C VAL A 353 11.45 6.58 12.97
N MET A 354 11.77 7.59 12.17
CA MET A 354 11.31 8.97 12.36
C MET A 354 9.77 9.06 12.34
N ALA A 355 9.10 8.34 11.42
CA ALA A 355 7.65 8.28 11.36
C ALA A 355 7.04 7.73 12.65
N ALA A 356 7.60 6.65 13.22
CA ALA A 356 7.14 6.10 14.48
C ALA A 356 7.47 6.99 15.70
N SER A 357 8.64 7.65 15.71
CA SER A 357 8.98 8.63 16.76
C SER A 357 8.01 9.81 16.77
N ASN A 358 7.71 10.36 15.59
CA ASN A 358 6.72 11.42 15.43
C ASN A 358 5.32 10.95 15.84
N ALA A 359 4.94 9.74 15.43
CA ALA A 359 3.64 9.15 15.78
C ALA A 359 3.46 8.99 17.30
N LEU A 360 4.47 8.47 18.00
CA LEU A 360 4.43 8.31 19.46
C LEU A 360 4.33 9.67 20.17
N ALA A 361 5.07 10.68 19.71
CA ALA A 361 4.98 12.02 20.26
C ALA A 361 3.58 12.63 20.05
N CYS A 362 3.04 12.54 18.82
CA CYS A 362 1.71 13.07 18.48
C CYS A 362 0.59 12.33 19.21
N ALA A 363 0.71 11.02 19.42
CA ALA A 363 -0.24 10.25 20.24
C ALA A 363 -0.26 10.77 21.69
N ASN A 364 0.90 10.99 22.30
CA ASN A 364 0.97 11.57 23.65
C ASN A 364 0.41 13.00 23.71
N MET A 365 0.66 13.83 22.69
CA MET A 365 0.08 15.18 22.61
C MET A 365 -1.45 15.11 22.51
N ALA A 366 -1.99 14.24 21.66
CA ALA A 366 -3.43 14.08 21.50
C ALA A 366 -4.10 13.51 22.75
N LEU A 367 -3.49 12.52 23.42
CA LEU A 367 -3.97 11.99 24.71
C LEU A 367 -3.97 13.07 25.82
N ALA A 368 -3.14 14.10 25.68
CA ALA A 368 -3.11 15.27 26.56
C ALA A 368 -4.03 16.42 26.05
N ASP A 369 -4.93 16.13 25.11
CA ASP A 369 -5.90 17.07 24.52
C ASP A 369 -5.27 18.30 23.85
N TYR A 370 -4.10 18.13 23.24
CA TYR A 370 -3.52 19.18 22.41
C TYR A 370 -4.38 19.39 21.17
N ASP A 371 -4.68 20.66 20.87
CA ASP A 371 -5.47 21.04 19.70
C ASP A 371 -4.63 20.82 18.41
N PRO A 372 -5.10 20.01 17.45
CA PRO A 372 -4.41 19.83 16.17
C PRO A 372 -4.43 21.08 15.30
N LEU A 373 -5.27 22.08 15.61
CA LEU A 373 -5.53 23.34 14.91
C LEU A 373 -6.12 23.20 13.51
N ILE A 374 -5.71 22.18 12.75
CA ILE A 374 -6.13 21.90 11.38
C ILE A 374 -6.76 20.50 11.32
N PRO A 375 -7.98 20.35 10.78
CA PRO A 375 -8.61 19.05 10.57
C PRO A 375 -7.79 18.15 9.64
N LEU A 376 -7.82 16.83 9.87
CA LEU A 376 -7.03 15.86 9.11
C LEU A 376 -7.24 15.95 7.59
N ASP A 377 -8.49 16.10 7.13
CA ASP A 377 -8.80 16.21 5.69
C ASP A 377 -8.08 17.41 5.04
N GLU A 378 -8.01 18.55 5.74
CA GLU A 378 -7.30 19.74 5.26
C GLU A 378 -5.78 19.53 5.23
N VAL A 379 -5.23 18.79 6.21
CA VAL A 379 -3.80 18.43 6.21
C VAL A 379 -3.46 17.48 5.05
N ILE A 380 -4.34 16.53 4.73
CA ILE A 380 -4.17 15.63 3.57
C ILE A 380 -4.17 16.44 2.27
N GLU A 381 -5.11 17.38 2.12
CA GLU A 381 -5.14 18.28 0.96
C GLU A 381 -3.89 19.17 0.88
N ALA A 382 -3.42 19.71 2.01
CA ALA A 382 -2.17 20.46 2.07
C ALA A 382 -0.97 19.61 1.63
N ALA A 383 -0.89 18.35 2.08
CA ALA A 383 0.15 17.41 1.65
C ALA A 383 0.11 17.18 0.14
N ARG A 384 -1.08 16.98 -0.43
CA ARG A 384 -1.27 16.84 -1.88
C ARG A 384 -0.79 18.08 -2.65
N GLN A 385 -1.12 19.28 -2.18
CA GLN A 385 -0.68 20.53 -2.82
C GLN A 385 0.84 20.71 -2.74
N VAL A 386 1.45 20.45 -1.59
CA VAL A 386 2.91 20.50 -1.41
C VAL A 386 3.60 19.51 -2.35
N ALA A 387 3.07 18.29 -2.49
CA ALA A 387 3.57 17.31 -3.45
C ALA A 387 3.52 17.82 -4.90
N GLY A 388 2.39 18.43 -5.29
CA GLY A 388 2.21 19.02 -6.61
C GLY A 388 3.28 20.05 -6.98
N GLN A 389 3.81 20.76 -5.98
CA GLN A 389 4.86 21.78 -6.12
C GLN A 389 6.29 21.20 -6.07
N MET A 390 6.45 19.95 -5.63
CA MET A 390 7.77 19.32 -5.47
C MET A 390 8.43 19.04 -6.84
N PRO A 391 9.70 19.45 -7.07
CA PRO A 391 10.43 19.09 -8.29
C PRO A 391 10.53 17.56 -8.45
N ARG A 392 10.47 17.07 -9.69
CA ARG A 392 10.53 15.62 -9.97
C ARG A 392 11.82 14.97 -9.45
N GLU A 393 12.92 15.71 -9.42
CA GLU A 393 14.23 15.27 -8.95
C GLU A 393 14.25 14.97 -7.44
N LEU A 394 13.32 15.56 -6.70
CA LEU A 394 13.15 15.36 -5.25
C LEU A 394 12.04 14.36 -4.93
N ARG A 395 11.37 13.82 -5.94
CA ARG A 395 10.49 12.65 -5.82
C ARG A 395 11.31 11.39 -6.06
N CYS A 396 10.68 10.22 -5.95
CA CYS A 396 11.31 8.89 -6.04
C CYS A 396 11.83 8.54 -7.46
N THR A 397 12.68 9.41 -8.03
CA THR A 397 13.31 9.29 -9.35
C THR A 397 14.81 9.05 -9.26
N ALA A 398 15.39 9.19 -8.06
CA ALA A 398 16.83 9.10 -7.79
C ALA A 398 17.69 10.11 -8.58
N LEU A 399 17.10 11.23 -9.04
CA LEU A 399 17.78 12.27 -9.82
C LEU A 399 18.28 13.46 -8.98
N GLY A 400 18.01 13.48 -7.67
CA GLY A 400 18.38 14.56 -6.77
C GLY A 400 18.88 14.08 -5.41
N GLY A 401 19.01 15.04 -4.48
CA GLY A 401 19.27 14.78 -3.07
C GLY A 401 20.43 13.82 -2.79
N LEU A 402 20.22 12.88 -1.86
CA LEU A 402 21.22 11.89 -1.45
C LEU A 402 21.62 10.94 -2.59
N SER A 403 20.69 10.63 -3.50
CA SER A 403 20.91 9.66 -4.59
C SER A 403 22.08 10.06 -5.50
N ILE A 404 22.24 11.36 -5.80
CA ILE A 404 23.27 11.87 -6.72
C ILE A 404 24.60 12.19 -6.05
N THR A 405 24.72 12.00 -4.73
CA THR A 405 25.98 12.27 -4.04
C THR A 405 27.09 11.33 -4.52
N PRO A 406 28.37 11.76 -4.55
CA PRO A 406 29.47 10.89 -4.98
C PRO A 406 29.55 9.58 -4.20
N ALA A 407 29.25 9.60 -2.89
CA ALA A 407 29.24 8.42 -2.05
C ALA A 407 28.11 7.44 -2.41
N SER A 408 26.91 7.94 -2.68
CA SER A 408 25.76 7.15 -3.13
C SER A 408 26.03 6.48 -4.47
N GLN A 409 26.54 7.23 -5.45
CA GLN A 409 26.87 6.71 -6.78
C GLN A 409 27.98 5.66 -6.73
N ALA A 410 29.03 5.90 -5.94
CA ALA A 410 30.10 4.93 -5.75
C ALA A 410 29.59 3.64 -5.08
N LEU A 411 28.65 3.75 -4.15
CA LEU A 411 28.02 2.59 -3.51
C LEU A 411 27.15 1.80 -4.52
N GLU A 412 26.34 2.48 -5.32
CA GLU A 412 25.53 1.86 -6.38
C GLU A 412 26.39 1.09 -7.38
N GLN A 413 27.51 1.68 -7.83
CA GLN A 413 28.47 1.02 -8.72
C GLN A 413 29.05 -0.26 -8.10
N ARG A 414 29.41 -0.21 -6.80
CA ARG A 414 29.95 -1.38 -6.08
C ARG A 414 28.92 -2.51 -5.99
N LEU A 415 27.66 -2.20 -5.71
CA LEU A 415 26.58 -3.18 -5.64
C LEU A 415 26.30 -3.81 -7.00
N THR A 416 26.23 -2.99 -8.06
CA THR A 416 26.07 -3.44 -9.44
C THR A 416 27.20 -4.37 -9.88
N ALA A 417 28.45 -4.03 -9.57
CA ALA A 417 29.62 -4.85 -9.88
C ALA A 417 29.61 -6.21 -9.16
N ARG A 418 29.21 -6.24 -7.88
CA ARG A 418 29.04 -7.50 -7.13
C ARG A 418 27.98 -8.41 -7.74
N LYS A 419 26.84 -7.85 -8.13
CA LYS A 419 25.75 -8.58 -8.79
C LYS A 419 26.21 -9.18 -10.12
N ALA A 420 26.94 -8.42 -10.93
CA ALA A 420 27.50 -8.91 -12.18
C ALA A 420 28.50 -10.06 -11.95
N ALA A 421 29.36 -9.96 -10.92
CA ALA A 421 30.29 -11.02 -10.57
C ALA A 421 29.59 -12.30 -10.06
N ALA A 422 28.50 -12.17 -9.31
CA ALA A 422 27.70 -13.31 -8.83
C ALA A 422 26.96 -14.03 -9.98
N CYS A 423 26.46 -13.29 -10.98
CA CYS A 423 25.79 -13.87 -12.15
C CYS A 423 26.76 -14.42 -13.22
N GLY A 424 28.03 -14.01 -13.21
CA GLY A 424 29.06 -14.43 -14.18
C GLY A 424 29.60 -15.85 -14.00
N GLY A 425 29.14 -16.61 -13.00
CA GLY A 425 29.55 -18.00 -12.74
C GLY A 425 28.81 -19.07 -13.55
N CYS A 426 27.78 -18.68 -14.31
CA CYS A 426 26.93 -19.60 -15.09
C CYS A 426 27.13 -19.38 -16.59
N GLY A 427 28.32 -19.63 -17.13
CA GLY A 427 28.56 -19.44 -18.56
C GLY A 427 30.02 -19.51 -19.02
N ALA A 428 30.71 -20.59 -18.67
CA ALA A 428 31.87 -21.10 -19.43
C ALA A 428 32.16 -22.52 -18.93
N GLY A 429 31.61 -23.51 -19.63
CA GLY A 429 31.77 -24.93 -19.38
C GLY A 429 30.98 -25.75 -20.37
#